data_AF-A0A1F9LQV5-F1
#
_entry.id   AF-A0A1F9LQV5-F1
#
_cell.length_a   1.000
_cell.length_b   1.000
_cell.length_c   1.000
_cell.angle_alpha   90.00
_cell.angle_beta   90.00
_cell.angle_gamma   90.00
#
_symmetry.space_group_name_H-M   'P 1'
#
loop_
_entity.id
_entity.type
_entity.pdbx_description
1 polymer ?
#
loop_
_entity_poly.entity_id
_entity_poly.type
_entity_poly.pdbx_seq_one_letter_code
_entity_poly.pdbx_strand_id
1 'polypeptide(L)' 'MKTLREAFRKAMSDPALLAEAENMRFGVNPTGGEELESMARDLMAQPPEVIERMKTLLAK' A
#
# COMPACT_ATOMS: atom_id res chain seq x y z
N MET A 1 9.28 -13.24 7.47
CA MET A 1 8.28 -12.35 6.84
C MET A 1 7.06 -12.09 7.73
N LYS A 2 6.37 -13.12 8.25
CA LYS A 2 5.19 -12.96 9.12
C LYS A 2 5.38 -11.98 10.29
N THR A 3 6.49 -12.09 11.02
CA THR A 3 6.81 -11.23 12.17
C THR A 3 6.84 -9.73 11.83
N LEU A 4 7.39 -9.36 10.66
CA LEU A 4 7.46 -7.96 10.25
C LEU A 4 6.09 -7.41 9.87
N ARG A 5 5.25 -8.21 9.21
CA ARG A 5 3.88 -7.82 8.85
C ARG A 5 3.02 -7.62 10.09
N GLU A 6 3.14 -8.50 11.07
CA GLU A 6 2.44 -8.37 12.35
C GLU A 6 2.91 -7.14 13.13
N ALA A 7 4.22 -6.88 13.16
CA ALA A 7 4.78 -5.69 13.80
C ALA A 7 4.29 -4.40 13.13
N PHE A 8 4.30 -4.35 11.79
CA PHE A 8 3.76 -3.23 11.02
C PHE A 8 2.28 -3.01 11.33
N ARG A 9 1.46 -4.07 11.33
CA ARG A 9 0.03 -3.97 11.64
C ARG A 9 -0.21 -3.39 13.04
N LYS A 10 0.59 -3.83 14.02
CA LYS A 10 0.52 -3.30 15.39
C LYS A 10 0.90 -1.83 15.43
N ALA A 11 2.00 -1.44 14.79
CA ALA A 11 2.44 -0.05 14.75
C ALA A 11 1.40 0.87 14.10
N MET A 12 0.81 0.46 12.97
CA MET A 12 -0.22 1.23 12.27
C MET A 12 -1.56 1.33 13.02
N SER A 13 -1.73 0.57 14.11
CA SER A 13 -2.87 0.67 15.03
C SER A 13 -2.50 1.33 16.36
N ASP A 14 -1.25 1.78 16.53
CA ASP A 14 -0.76 2.39 17.76
C ASP A 14 -1.35 3.80 17.92
N PRO A 15 -2.11 4.09 19.00
CA PRO A 15 -2.74 5.39 19.18
C PRO A 15 -1.75 6.55 19.32
N ALA A 16 -0.57 6.32 19.89
CA ALA A 16 0.43 7.37 20.05
C ALA A 16 1.05 7.74 18.70
N LEU A 17 1.34 6.73 17.86
CA LEU A 17 1.82 6.96 16.50
C LEU A 17 0.78 7.68 15.63
N LEU A 18 -0.49 7.32 15.75
CA LEU A 18 -1.57 7.97 15.00
C LEU A 18 -1.76 9.43 15.44
N ALA A 19 -1.68 9.72 16.74
CA ALA A 19 -1.76 11.09 17.24
C ALA A 19 -0.57 11.95 16.75
N GLU A 20 0.63 11.39 16.70
CA GLU A 20 1.80 12.07 16.12
C GLU A 20 1.61 12.33 14.63
N ALA A 21 1.13 11.35 13.86
CA ALA A 21 0.86 11.53 12.44
C ALA A 21 -0.22 12.60 12.20
N GLU A 22 -1.28 12.65 13.01
CA GLU A 22 -2.31 13.67 12.94
C GLU A 22 -1.74 15.08 13.22
N ASN A 23 -0.91 15.23 14.25
CA ASN A 23 -0.22 16.49 14.55
C ASN A 23 0.66 16.96 13.38
N MET A 24 1.28 16.02 12.68
CA MET A 24 2.07 16.28 11.47
C MET A 24 1.22 16.45 10.21
N ARG A 25 -0.11 16.29 10.30
CA ARG A 25 -1.06 16.25 9.19
C ARG A 25 -0.71 15.19 8.14
N PHE A 26 -0.11 14.09 8.57
CA PHE A 26 0.09 12.90 7.75
C PHE A 26 -1.18 12.07 7.72
N GLY A 27 -1.78 11.93 6.53
CA GLY A 27 -2.88 10.99 6.31
C GLY A 27 -2.38 9.55 6.39
N VAL A 28 -2.69 8.86 7.48
CA VAL A 28 -2.32 7.45 7.66
C VAL A 28 -3.43 6.56 7.12
N ASN A 29 -3.18 5.90 5.99
CA ASN A 29 -4.05 4.88 5.41
C ASN A 29 -3.22 3.62 5.08
N PRO A 30 -2.97 2.75 6.07
CA PRO A 30 -2.03 1.65 5.95
C PRO A 30 -2.65 0.48 5.17
N THR A 31 -1.96 0.04 4.12
CA THR A 31 -2.30 -1.22 3.43
C THR A 31 -1.55 -2.39 4.06
N GLY A 32 -2.24 -3.50 4.33
CA GLY A 32 -1.63 -4.69 4.90
C GLY A 32 -0.67 -5.38 3.93
N GLY A 33 0.33 -6.09 4.45
CA GLY A 33 1.34 -6.76 3.63
C GLY A 33 0.76 -7.84 2.70
N GLU A 34 -0.22 -8.60 3.18
CA GLU A 34 -0.94 -9.62 2.41
C GLU A 34 -1.75 -8.99 1.26
N GLU A 35 -2.41 -7.88 1.54
CA GLU A 35 -3.22 -7.13 0.57
C GLU A 35 -2.31 -6.51 -0.51
N LEU A 36 -1.20 -5.88 -0.10
CA LEU A 36 -0.17 -5.38 -1.00
C LEU A 36 0.38 -6.48 -1.92
N GLU A 37 0.64 -7.66 -1.38
CA GLU A 37 1.16 -8.80 -2.14
C GLU A 37 0.13 -9.31 -3.17
N SER A 38 -1.15 -9.31 -2.82
CA SER A 38 -2.24 -9.65 -3.75
C SER A 38 -2.32 -8.65 -4.89
N MET A 39 -2.36 -7.36 -4.57
CA MET A 39 -2.41 -6.30 -5.59
C MET A 39 -1.20 -6.33 -6.53
N ALA A 40 -0.01 -6.59 -5.99
CA ALA A 40 1.20 -6.72 -6.79
C ALA A 40 1.12 -7.90 -7.77
N ARG A 41 0.59 -9.06 -7.33
CA ARG A 41 0.34 -10.20 -8.22
C ARG A 41 -0.64 -9.84 -9.32
N ASP A 42 -1.75 -9.22 -8.98
CA ASP A 42 -2.78 -8.85 -9.94
C ASP A 42 -2.23 -7.87 -10.98
N LEU A 43 -1.42 -6.89 -10.56
CA LEU A 43 -0.74 -5.95 -11.45
C LEU A 43 0.26 -6.65 -12.38
N MET A 44 1.04 -7.59 -11.86
CA MET A 44 2.03 -8.33 -12.64
C MET A 44 1.39 -9.33 -13.62
N ALA A 45 0.16 -9.78 -13.35
CA ALA A 45 -0.60 -10.67 -14.22
C ALA A 45 -1.33 -9.95 -15.36
N GLN A 46 -1.25 -8.62 -15.44
CA GLN A 46 -1.93 -7.87 -16.49
C GLN A 46 -1.33 -8.18 -17.88
N PRO A 47 -2.16 -8.38 -18.91
CA PRO A 47 -1.69 -8.55 -20.27
C PRO A 47 -0.87 -7.34 -20.75
N PRO A 48 0.15 -7.52 -21.61
CA PRO A 48 0.98 -6.43 -22.12
C PRO A 48 0.17 -5.28 -22.73
N GLU A 49 -0.92 -5.58 -23.42
CA GLU A 49 -1.78 -4.60 -24.09
C GLU A 49 -2.48 -3.67 -23.09
N VAL A 50 -2.82 -4.19 -21.91
CA VAL A 50 -3.43 -3.44 -20.81
C VAL A 50 -2.42 -2.46 -20.22
N ILE A 51 -1.18 -2.90 -19.99
CA ILE A 51 -0.09 -2.06 -19.49
C ILE A 51 0.23 -0.92 -20.47
N GLU A 52 0.34 -1.21 -21.77
CA GLU A 52 0.62 -0.19 -22.80
C GLU A 52 -0.50 0.85 -22.91
N ARG A 53 -1.76 0.44 -22.74
CA ARG A 53 -2.88 1.38 -22.66
C ARG A 53 -2.79 2.28 -21.43
N MET A 54 -2.44 1.73 -20.26
CA MET A 54 -2.28 2.52 -19.03
C MET A 54 -1.18 3.57 -19.17
N LYS A 55 -0.03 3.22 -19.73
CA LYS A 55 1.07 4.16 -19.98
C LYS A 55 0.62 5.34 -20.83
N THR A 56 -0.17 5.08 -21.87
CA THR A 56 -0.70 6.14 -22.75
C THR A 56 -1.68 7.07 -22.03
N LEU A 57 -2.51 6.51 -21.15
CA LEU A 57 -3.51 7.29 -20.40
C LEU A 57 -2.91 8.13 -19.26
N LEU A 58 -1.86 7.63 -18.61
CA LEU A 58 -1.16 8.30 -17.50
C LEU A 58 -0.09 9.30 -17.96
N ALA A 59 0.29 9.28 -19.25
CA ALA A 59 1.22 10.24 -19.85
C ALA A 59 0.57 11.58 -20.24
N LYS A 60 -0.70 11.81 -19.85
CA LYS A 60 -1.40 13.09 -19.94
C LYS A 60 -1.55 13.70 -18.55
#